data_AF-A0A535LNG6-F1
#
_entry.id   AF-A0A535LNG6-F1
#
_cell.length_a   1.000
_cell.length_b   1.000
_cell.length_c   1.000
_cell.angle_alpha   90.00
_cell.angle_beta   90.00
_cell.angle_gamma   90.00
#
_symmetry.space_group_name_H-M   'P 1'
#
loop_
_entity.id
_entity.type
_entity.pdbx_description
1 polymer ?
#
loop_
_entity_poly.entity_id
_entity_poly.type
_entity_poly.pdbx_seq_one_letter_code
_entity_poly.pdbx_strand_id
1 'polypeptide(L)' 'MEEKVYRTDLTPLSFLQRSALVFPEKIAIVHGDRRYTYSEFEERVNRLASNLRNVGLQKHDRVAFLCPNTPAM' A
#
# COMPACT_ATOMS: atom_id res chain seq x y z
N MET A 1 -29.79 17.71 -18.64
CA MET A 1 -28.47 17.16 -18.98
C MET A 1 -27.76 16.92 -17.67
N GLU A 2 -27.56 15.66 -17.31
CA GLU A 2 -26.82 15.30 -16.10
C GLU A 2 -25.33 15.41 -16.43
N GLU A 3 -24.64 16.34 -15.78
CA GLU A 3 -23.23 16.62 -16.02
C GLU A 3 -22.40 15.44 -15.50
N LYS A 4 -21.83 14.65 -16.42
CA LYS A 4 -21.00 13.49 -16.09
C LYS A 4 -19.65 13.98 -15.60
N VAL A 5 -19.53 14.20 -14.29
CA VAL A 5 -18.26 14.56 -13.66
C VAL A 5 -17.40 13.30 -13.54
N TYR A 6 -16.18 13.36 -14.11
CA TYR A 6 -15.18 12.32 -13.90
C TYR A 6 -14.54 12.50 -12.53
N ARG A 7 -14.79 11.54 -11.63
CA ARG A 7 -14.18 11.49 -10.30
C ARG A 7 -13.26 10.27 -10.22
N THR A 8 -12.06 10.47 -9.71
CA THR A 8 -11.13 9.38 -9.34
C THR A 8 -10.60 9.70 -7.95
N ASP A 9 -10.86 8.83 -6.99
CA ASP A 9 -10.36 9.01 -5.63
C ASP A 9 -8.86 8.71 -5.57
N LEU A 10 -8.07 9.70 -5.15
CA LEU A 10 -6.63 9.56 -4.96
C LEU A 10 -6.36 8.97 -3.59
N THR A 11 -6.04 7.68 -3.57
CA THR A 11 -5.74 6.95 -2.33
C THR A 11 -4.26 6.57 -2.29
N PRO A 12 -3.64 6.44 -1.10
CA PRO A 12 -2.28 5.88 -0.98
C PRO A 12 -2.13 4.54 -1.70
N LEU A 13 -3.18 3.71 -1.69
CA LEU A 13 -3.20 2.43 -2.40
C LEU A 13 -3.11 2.62 -3.92
N SER A 14 -3.91 3.53 -4.49
CA SER A 14 -3.84 3.83 -5.93
C SER A 14 -2.49 4.40 -6.38
N PHE A 15 -1.82 5.17 -5.51
CA PHE A 15 -0.48 5.66 -5.78
C PHE A 15 0.56 4.54 -5.74
N LEU A 16 0.47 3.62 -4.78
CA LEU A 16 1.34 2.46 -4.68
C LEU A 16 1.18 1.56 -5.91
N GLN A 17 -0.06 1.18 -6.25
CA GLN A 17 -0.36 0.33 -7.42
C GLN A 17 0.17 0.95 -8.72
N ARG A 18 -0.07 2.26 -8.91
CA ARG A 18 0.46 2.96 -10.09
C ARG A 18 2.00 2.97 -10.11
N SER A 19 2.63 3.17 -8.96
CA SER A 19 4.09 3.23 -8.89
C SER A 19 4.73 1.85 -9.12
N ALA A 20 4.14 0.79 -8.56
CA ALA A 20 4.59 -0.59 -8.80
C ALA A 20 4.38 -1.03 -10.26
N LEU A 21 3.29 -0.58 -10.90
CA LEU A 21 3.04 -0.85 -12.31
C LEU A 21 4.01 -0.11 -13.25
N VAL A 22 4.23 1.19 -13.01
CA VAL A 22 4.97 2.06 -13.94
C VAL A 22 6.48 2.04 -13.67
N PHE A 23 6.88 1.87 -12.41
CA PHE A 23 8.27 1.93 -11.95
C PHE A 23 8.63 0.75 -11.02
N PRO A 24 8.41 -0.51 -11.43
CA PRO A 24 8.52 -1.68 -10.55
C PRO A 24 9.89 -1.78 -9.85
N GLU A 25 10.97 -1.55 -10.60
CA GLU A 25 12.36 -1.69 -10.11
C GLU A 25 12.89 -0.42 -9.42
N LYS A 26 12.13 0.68 -9.40
CA LYS A 26 12.57 1.91 -8.74
C LYS A 26 12.48 1.73 -7.23
N ILE A 27 13.50 2.19 -6.52
CA ILE A 27 13.54 2.14 -5.06
C ILE A 27 12.42 3.02 -4.47
N ALA A 28 11.54 2.39 -3.69
CA ALA A 28 10.43 3.02 -2.98
C ALA A 28 10.79 3.38 -1.53
N ILE A 29 11.56 2.52 -0.87
CA ILE A 29 11.92 2.67 0.55
C ILE A 29 13.43 2.46 0.72
N VAL A 30 14.07 3.35 1.47
CA VAL A 30 15.45 3.24 1.94
C VAL A 30 15.45 3.33 3.46
N HIS A 31 16.00 2.32 4.14
CA HIS A 31 16.10 2.28 5.60
C HIS A 31 17.41 1.61 6.03
N GLY A 32 18.40 2.42 6.39
CA GLY A 32 19.77 1.95 6.54
C GLY A 32 20.24 1.28 5.26
N ASP A 33 20.74 0.05 5.37
CA ASP A 33 21.19 -0.73 4.20
C ASP A 33 20.04 -1.40 3.43
N ARG A 34 18.84 -1.45 4.01
CA ARG A 34 17.68 -2.07 3.37
C ARG A 34 17.08 -1.15 2.32
N ARG A 35 16.81 -1.72 1.16
CA ARG A 35 16.19 -1.06 0.02
C ARG A 35 15.05 -1.95 -0.45
N TYR A 36 13.91 -1.34 -0.74
CA TYR A 36 12.78 -2.03 -1.37
C TYR A 36 12.42 -1.32 -2.67
N THR A 37 12.21 -2.07 -3.73
CA THR A 37 11.60 -1.57 -4.97
C THR A 37 10.10 -1.32 -4.77
N TYR A 38 9.45 -0.63 -5.71
CA TYR A 38 7.99 -0.46 -5.65
C TYR A 38 7.24 -1.79 -5.80
N SER A 39 7.75 -2.73 -6.61
CA SER A 39 7.15 -4.08 -6.74
C SER A 39 7.23 -4.86 -5.42
N GLU A 40 8.39 -4.85 -4.76
CA GLU A 40 8.58 -5.49 -3.45
C GLU A 40 7.72 -4.84 -2.37
N PHE A 41 7.60 -3.51 -2.40
CA PHE A 41 6.78 -2.79 -1.43
C PHE A 41 5.29 -3.14 -1.58
N GLU A 42 4.77 -3.15 -2.81
CA GLU A 42 3.40 -3.56 -3.10
C GLU A 42 3.12 -5.00 -2.64
N GLU A 43 4.02 -5.94 -2.95
CA GLU A 43 3.89 -7.34 -2.55
C GLU A 43 3.80 -7.48 -1.02
N ARG A 44 4.65 -6.76 -0.29
CA ARG A 44 4.65 -6.75 1.18
C ARG A 44 3.33 -6.23 1.75
N VAL A 45 2.81 -5.13 1.21
CA VAL A 45 1.52 -4.56 1.63
C VAL A 45 0.37 -5.53 1.35
N ASN A 46 0.34 -6.13 0.16
CA ASN A 46 -0.69 -7.09 -0.22
C ASN A 46 -0.65 -8.37 0.63
N ARG A 47 0.54 -8.83 1.01
CA ARG A 47 0.71 -9.98 1.92
C ARG A 47 0.15 -9.68 3.31
N LEU A 48 0.45 -8.50 3.88
CA LEU A 48 -0.13 -8.07 5.15
C LEU A 48 -1.65 -7.97 5.06
N ALA A 49 -2.18 -7.29 4.04
CA ALA A 49 -3.62 -7.14 3.84
C ALA A 49 -4.34 -8.49 3.69
N SER A 50 -3.74 -9.44 2.97
CA SER A 50 -4.30 -10.78 2.79
C SER A 50 -4.32 -11.56 4.10
N ASN A 51 -3.26 -11.47 4.91
CA ASN A 51 -3.23 -12.09 6.22
C ASN A 51 -4.26 -11.48 7.18
N LEU A 52 -4.42 -10.15 7.18
CA LEU A 52 -5.45 -9.48 7.99
C LEU A 52 -6.87 -9.96 7.64
N ARG A 53 -7.16 -10.12 6.35
CA ARG A 53 -8.43 -10.73 5.91
C ARG A 53 -8.57 -12.18 6.37
N ASN A 54 -7.50 -12.97 6.28
CA ASN A 54 -7.50 -14.38 6.68
C ASN A 54 -7.76 -14.57 8.18
N VAL A 55 -7.34 -13.63 9.03
CA VAL A 55 -7.64 -13.66 10.48
C VAL A 55 -9.03 -13.08 10.83
N GLY A 56 -9.83 -12.73 9.82
CA GLY A 56 -11.24 -12.38 9.98
C GLY A 56 -11.56 -10.89 9.95
N LEU A 57 -10.58 -10.01 9.70
CA LEU A 57 -10.80 -8.56 9.67
C LEU A 57 -11.81 -8.16 8.58
N GLN A 58 -12.82 -7.39 8.97
CA GLN A 58 -13.91 -6.91 8.11
C GLN A 58 -13.82 -5.42 7.83
N LYS A 59 -14.61 -4.98 6.85
CA LYS A 59 -14.81 -3.55 6.59
C LYS A 59 -15.36 -2.89 7.85
N HIS A 60 -14.79 -1.73 8.19
CA HIS A 60 -15.10 -0.92 9.39
C HIS A 60 -14.51 -1.42 10.71
N ASP A 61 -13.81 -2.56 10.71
CA ASP A 61 -12.98 -2.94 11.85
C ASP A 61 -11.81 -1.97 12.01
N ARG A 62 -11.30 -1.88 13.24
CA ARG A 62 -10.23 -0.95 13.63
C ARG A 62 -8.97 -1.73 13.95
N VAL A 63 -7.86 -1.30 13.36
CA VAL A 63 -6.53 -1.82 13.66
C VAL A 63 -5.70 -0.69 14.27
N ALA A 64 -5.10 -0.95 15.43
CA ALA A 64 -4.14 -0.04 16.05
C ALA A 64 -2.72 -0.55 15.79
N PHE A 65 -1.81 0.36 15.47
CA PHE A 65 -0.40 0.07 15.30
C PHE A 65 0.42 0.96 16.24
N LEU A 66 1.32 0.33 17.00
CA LEU A 66 2.32 1.02 17.83
C LEU A 66 3.69 0.46 17.47
N CYS A 67 4.48 1.25 16.75
CA CYS A 67 5.75 0.81 16.20
C CYS A 67 6.72 1.98 15.99
N PRO A 68 8.04 1.71 15.94
CA PRO A 68 9.01 2.69 15.48
C PRO A 68 8.86 2.96 13.97
N ASN A 69 9.50 4.02 13.48
CA ASN A 69 9.51 4.36 12.05
C ASN A 69 10.46 3.43 11.27
N THR A 70 10.00 2.22 10.96
CA THR A 70 10.79 1.16 10.30
C THR A 70 9.97 0.40 9.25
N PRO A 71 10.52 -0.07 8.11
CA PRO A 71 9.75 -0.67 7.00
C PRO A 71 9.00 -1.98 7.26
N ALA A 72 9.09 -2.54 8.48
CA ALA A 72 8.17 -3.59 8.90
C ALA A 72 6.75 -3.05 9.12
N MET A 73 6.63 -1.72 9.22
CA MET A 73 5.45 -0.90 9.41
C MET A 73 5.50 0.31 8.46
#